data_AF-A0A2X2EAJ8-F1
#
_entry.id   AF-A0A2X2EAJ8-F1
#
_cell.length_a   1.000
_cell.length_b   1.000
_cell.length_c   1.000
_cell.angle_alpha   90.00
_cell.angle_beta   90.00
_cell.angle_gamma   90.00
#
_symmetry.space_group_name_H-M   'P 1'
#
loop_
_entity.id
_entity.type
_entity.pdbx_description
1 polymer ?
#
loop_
_entity_poly.entity_id
_entity_poly.type
_entity_poly.pdbx_seq_one_letter_code
_entity_poly.pdbx_strand_id
1 'polypeptide(L)'
;MEQKIIVMGADPSGYELKNAVKSHLQAKNYTIKDITESGPIGYCDVGDKVGAIISEHPEYIGFVFCGTGMGVSISANKHKNVYCGVCESVTTGAFL
;
A
#
# COMPACT_ATOMS: atom_id res chain seq x y z
N MET A 1 10.65 9.37 16.58
CA MET A 1 9.66 8.50 15.90
C MET A 1 10.44 7.63 14.95
N GLU A 2 10.41 6.32 15.13
CA GLU A 2 11.12 5.37 14.26
C GLU A 2 10.68 5.59 12.80
N GLN A 3 11.66 5.62 11.88
CA GLN A 3 11.37 5.70 10.44
C GLN A 3 10.72 4.39 10.00
N LYS A 4 9.39 4.38 9.90
CA LYS A 4 8.66 3.25 9.34
C LYS A 4 8.85 3.20 7.82
N ILE A 5 9.22 2.03 7.31
CA ILE A 5 9.31 1.79 5.87
C ILE A 5 7.90 1.64 5.32
N ILE A 6 7.62 2.33 4.21
CA ILE A 6 6.34 2.30 3.53
C ILE A 6 6.47 1.40 2.30
N VAL A 7 5.72 0.30 2.28
CA VAL A 7 5.64 -0.62 1.15
C VAL A 7 4.46 -0.21 0.28
N MET A 8 4.69 0.07 -1.00
CA MET A 8 3.65 0.59 -1.91
C MET A 8 3.46 -0.34 -3.11
N GLY A 9 2.22 -0.50 -3.56
CA GLY A 9 1.92 -1.20 -4.81
C GLY A 9 0.61 -0.74 -5.43
N ALA A 10 0.50 -0.82 -6.75
CA ALA A 10 -0.66 -0.31 -7.48
C ALA A 10 -1.11 -1.18 -8.65
N ASP A 11 -2.42 -1.25 -8.86
CA ASP A 11 -3.01 -1.74 -10.11
C ASP A 11 -2.89 -0.67 -11.22
N PRO A 12 -3.25 -0.98 -12.49
CA PRO A 12 -3.17 -0.01 -13.58
C PRO A 12 -3.98 1.26 -13.31
N SER A 13 -5.11 1.14 -12.61
CA SER A 13 -6.00 2.25 -12.28
C SER A 13 -5.45 3.14 -11.15
N GLY A 14 -4.69 2.57 -10.22
CA GLY A 14 -4.11 3.26 -9.06
C GLY A 14 -2.66 3.71 -9.26
N TYR A 15 -2.05 3.38 -10.41
CA TYR A 15 -0.61 3.59 -10.65
C TYR A 15 -0.20 5.06 -10.59
N GLU A 16 -0.98 5.95 -11.21
CA GLU A 16 -0.71 7.39 -11.23
C GLU A 16 -0.80 7.99 -9.82
N LEU A 17 -1.85 7.64 -9.07
CA LEU A 17 -2.02 8.09 -7.69
C LEU A 17 -0.87 7.62 -6.79
N LYS A 18 -0.46 6.35 -6.92
CA LYS A 18 0.68 5.80 -6.18
C LYS A 18 1.96 6.58 -6.45
N ASN A 19 2.23 6.97 -7.70
CA ASN A 19 3.42 7.75 -8.05
C ASN A 19 3.38 9.17 -7.48
N ALA A 20 2.21 9.82 -7.48
CA ALA A 20 2.02 11.12 -6.85
C ALA A 20 2.28 11.05 -5.33
N VAL A 21 1.72 10.03 -4.65
CA VAL A 21 1.93 9.82 -3.21
C VAL A 21 3.40 9.47 -2.91
N LYS A 22 4.03 8.61 -3.72
CA LYS A 22 5.47 8.28 -3.62
C LYS A 22 6.32 9.56 -3.63
N SER A 23 6.08 10.44 -4.60
CA SER A 23 6.81 11.71 -4.73
C SER A 23 6.63 12.62 -3.51
N HIS A 24 5.39 12.73 -3.00
CA HIS A 24 5.09 13.52 -1.80
C HIS A 24 5.76 12.98 -0.54
N LEU A 25 5.76 11.66 -0.37
CA LEU A 25 6.40 10.99 0.78
C LEU A 25 7.93 11.05 0.70
N GLN A 26 8.51 10.92 -0.50
CA GLN A 26 9.95 11.10 -0.70
C GLN A 26 10.40 12.53 -0.38
N ALA A 27 9.61 13.54 -0.76
CA ALA A 27 9.89 14.94 -0.40
C ALA A 27 9.88 15.18 1.12
N LYS A 28 9.21 14.32 1.89
CA LYS A 28 9.18 14.33 3.36
C LYS A 28 10.21 13.40 4.02
N ASN A 29 11.14 12.85 3.24
CA ASN A 29 12.20 11.93 3.69
C ASN A 29 11.69 10.59 4.29
N TYR A 30 10.60 10.03 3.77
CA TYR A 30 10.18 8.67 4.10
C TYR A 30 10.89 7.63 3.22
N THR A 31 11.20 6.48 3.81
CA THR A 31 11.75 5.32 3.09
C THR A 31 10.62 4.54 2.43
N ILE A 32 10.65 4.44 1.10
CA ILE A 32 9.59 3.81 0.31
C ILE A 32 10.13 2.61 -0.44
N LYS A 33 9.41 1.49 -0.38
CA LYS A 33 9.64 0.27 -1.15
C LYS A 33 8.47 0.07 -2.11
N ASP A 34 8.66 0.39 -3.39
CA ASP A 34 7.63 0.24 -4.43
C ASP A 34 7.75 -1.12 -5.13
N ILE A 35 6.77 -2.00 -4.93
CA ILE A 35 6.74 -3.33 -5.58
C ILE A 35 6.29 -3.29 -7.04
N THR A 36 5.83 -2.12 -7.51
CA THR A 36 5.32 -1.87 -8.86
C THR A 36 6.16 -0.83 -9.62
N GLU A 37 7.43 -0.66 -9.25
CA GLU A 37 8.31 0.30 -9.93
C GLU A 37 8.50 -0.03 -11.42
N SER A 38 8.53 -1.32 -11.78
CA SER A 38 8.63 -1.79 -13.17
C SER A 38 7.32 -1.70 -13.97
N GLY A 39 6.22 -1.29 -13.34
CA GLY A 39 4.89 -1.19 -13.96
C GLY A 39 3.76 -1.73 -13.06
N PRO A 40 2.51 -1.37 -13.37
CA PRO A 40 1.36 -1.86 -12.61
C PRO A 40 1.17 -3.37 -12.79
N ILE A 41 0.69 -4.04 -11.74
CA ILE A 41 0.35 -5.46 -11.75
C ILE A 41 -1.12 -5.66 -11.37
N GLY A 42 -1.66 -6.88 -11.42
CA GLY A 42 -3.05 -7.12 -11.03
C GLY A 42 -3.30 -6.76 -9.56
N TYR A 43 -4.50 -6.25 -9.24
CA TYR A 43 -4.83 -5.84 -7.87
C TYR A 43 -4.70 -6.99 -6.86
N CYS A 44 -4.98 -8.24 -7.27
CA CYS A 44 -4.75 -9.42 -6.44
C CYS A 44 -3.26 -9.59 -6.10
N ASP A 45 -2.39 -9.47 -7.11
CA ASP A 45 -0.94 -9.62 -6.96
C ASP A 45 -0.33 -8.50 -6.11
N VAL A 46 -0.85 -7.27 -6.25
CA VAL A 46 -0.47 -6.14 -5.38
C VAL A 46 -0.79 -6.48 -3.93
N GLY A 47 -2.04 -6.87 -3.65
CA GLY A 47 -2.47 -7.18 -2.29
C GLY A 47 -1.72 -8.37 -1.71
N ASP A 48 -1.44 -9.39 -2.52
CA ASP A 48 -0.70 -10.58 -2.10
C ASP A 48 0.75 -10.25 -1.74
N LYS A 49 1.47 -9.54 -2.62
CA LYS A 49 2.87 -9.15 -2.38
C LYS A 49 3.02 -8.17 -1.21
N VAL A 50 2.16 -7.15 -1.13
CA VAL A 50 2.22 -6.19 -0.01
C VAL A 50 1.81 -6.88 1.28
N GLY A 51 0.73 -7.65 1.27
CA GLY A 51 0.26 -8.40 2.44
C GLY A 51 1.32 -9.37 2.97
N ALA A 52 1.98 -10.13 2.10
CA ALA A 52 3.08 -11.02 2.49
C ALA A 52 4.22 -10.26 3.18
N ILE A 53 4.66 -9.13 2.61
CA ILE A 53 5.74 -8.32 3.20
C ILE A 53 5.34 -7.76 4.57
N ILE A 54 4.12 -7.25 4.73
CA ILE A 54 3.65 -6.71 6.02
C ILE A 54 3.47 -7.83 7.06
N SER A 55 3.07 -9.02 6.64
CA SER A 55 2.96 -10.20 7.51
C SER A 55 4.32 -10.61 8.11
N GLU A 56 5.38 -10.52 7.31
CA GLU A 56 6.76 -10.80 7.73
C GLU A 56 7.40 -9.64 8.51
N HIS A 57 6.99 -8.41 8.19
CA HIS A 57 7.53 -7.16 8.74
C HIS A 57 6.41 -6.29 9.35
N PRO A 58 5.94 -6.61 10.57
CA PRO A 58 4.87 -5.88 11.24
C PRO A 58 5.22 -4.41 11.57
N GLU A 59 6.49 -4.05 11.49
CA GLU A 59 6.99 -2.68 11.67
C GLU A 59 6.77 -1.79 10.43
N TYR A 60 6.48 -2.39 9.26
CA TYR A 60 6.23 -1.67 8.02
C TYR A 60 4.78 -1.25 7.86
N ILE A 61 4.55 -0.26 7.00
CA ILE A 61 3.21 0.20 6.64
C ILE A 61 2.97 -0.09 5.16
N GLY A 62 1.84 -0.74 4.85
CA GLY A 62 1.46 -1.09 3.48
C GLY A 62 0.47 -0.10 2.88
N PHE A 63 0.80 0.49 1.72
CA PHE A 63 -0.08 1.36 0.94
C PHE A 63 -0.38 0.67 -0.38
N VAL A 64 -1.64 0.31 -0.59
CA VAL A 64 -2.11 -0.36 -1.79
C VAL A 64 -3.08 0.53 -2.55
N PHE A 65 -2.89 0.64 -3.87
CA PHE A 65 -3.67 1.51 -4.72
C PHE A 65 -4.40 0.71 -5.79
N CYS A 66 -5.68 0.98 -5.91
CA CYS A 66 -6.61 0.34 -6.82
C CYS A 66 -7.69 1.36 -7.18
N GLY A 67 -8.42 1.14 -8.27
CA GLY A 67 -9.54 2.03 -8.65
C GLY A 67 -10.53 2.31 -7.50
N THR A 68 -10.91 1.30 -6.72
CA THR A 68 -11.81 1.46 -5.55
C THR A 68 -11.15 1.14 -4.20
N GLY A 69 -9.94 0.55 -4.21
CA GLY A 69 -9.28 0.08 -3.00
C GLY A 69 -9.88 -1.19 -2.36
N MET A 70 -11.14 -1.56 -2.67
CA MET A 70 -11.81 -2.73 -2.07
C MET A 70 -11.18 -4.07 -2.47
N GLY A 71 -10.92 -4.28 -3.76
CA GLY A 71 -10.41 -5.57 -4.23
C GLY A 71 -9.02 -5.88 -3.68
N VAL A 72 -8.16 -4.86 -3.64
CA VAL A 72 -6.80 -5.01 -3.14
C VAL A 72 -6.74 -5.15 -1.61
N SER A 73 -7.63 -4.48 -0.87
CA SER A 73 -7.71 -4.63 0.59
C SER A 73 -8.19 -6.02 1.00
N ILE A 74 -9.18 -6.58 0.29
CA ILE A 74 -9.62 -7.96 0.50
C ILE A 74 -8.47 -8.94 0.25
N SER A 75 -7.67 -8.72 -0.80
CA SER A 75 -6.52 -9.58 -1.10
C SER A 75 -5.45 -9.49 0.00
N ALA A 76 -5.08 -8.28 0.42
CA ALA A 76 -4.07 -8.05 1.46
C ALA A 76 -4.47 -8.63 2.83
N ASN A 77 -5.75 -8.56 3.21
CA ASN A 77 -6.26 -9.11 4.47
C ASN A 77 -6.24 -10.64 4.56
N LYS A 78 -5.96 -11.36 3.46
CA LYS A 78 -5.82 -12.83 3.51
C LYS A 78 -4.54 -13.27 4.21
N HIS A 79 -3.58 -12.37 4.40
CA HIS A 79 -2.32 -12.66 5.07
C HIS A 79 -2.48 -12.55 6.59
N LYS A 80 -1.82 -13.44 7.33
CA LYS A 80 -1.88 -13.45 8.79
C LYS A 80 -1.32 -12.15 9.35
N ASN A 81 -1.97 -11.60 10.37
CA ASN A 81 -1.57 -10.38 11.07
C ASN A 81 -1.55 -9.12 10.19
N VAL A 82 -2.20 -9.16 9.02
CA VAL A 82 -2.36 -7.98 8.16
C VAL A 82 -3.75 -7.42 8.34
N TYR A 83 -3.82 -6.12 8.61
CA TYR A 83 -5.06 -5.35 8.67
C TYR A 83 -4.98 -4.25 7.62
N CYS A 84 -5.77 -4.39 6.57
CA CYS A 84 -5.85 -3.43 5.47
C CYS A 84 -7.29 -2.89 5.39
N GLY A 85 -7.45 -1.59 5.56
CA GLY A 85 -8.73 -0.93 5.35
C GLY A 85 -8.73 -0.03 4.12
N VAL A 86 -9.91 0.16 3.57
CA VAL A 86 -10.11 1.07 2.45
C VAL A 86 -10.19 2.49 2.99
N CYS A 87 -9.36 3.39 2.45
CA CYS A 87 -9.32 4.79 2.84
C CYS A 87 -9.90 5.65 1.71
N GLU A 88 -11.12 6.16 1.91
CA GLU A 88 -11.81 7.03 0.95
C GLU A 88 -11.94 8.48 1.46
N SER A 89 -11.65 8.70 2.74
CA SER A 89 -11.71 10.00 3.40
C SER A 89 -10.62 10.17 4.44
N VAL A 90 -10.37 11.42 4.83
CA VAL A 90 -9.43 11.75 5.92
C VAL A 90 -9.84 11.06 7.23
N THR A 91 -11.14 10.98 7.50
CA THR A 91 -11.69 10.31 8.68
C THR A 91 -11.35 8.83 8.67
N THR A 92 -11.62 8.12 7.58
CA THR A 92 -11.28 6.68 7.47
C THR A 92 -9.78 6.44 7.59
N GLY A 93 -8.94 7.32 7.04
CA GLY A 93 -7.49 7.19 7.13
C GLY A 93 -6.90 7.49 8.52
N ALA A 94 -7.60 8.25 9.35
CA ALA A 94 -7.15 8.59 10.70
C ALA A 94 -7.41 7.46 11.73
N PHE A 95 -8.32 6.53 11.43
CA PHE A 95 -8.76 5.46 12.32
C PHE A 95 -8.35 4.06 11.86
N LEU A 96 -7.49 3.97 10.83
CA LEU A 96 -6.80 2.74 10.41
C LEU A 96 -5.47 2.58 11.15
#